data_AF-A0A965U4E3-F1
#
_entry.id   AF-A0A965U4E3-F1
#
_cell.length_a   1.000
_cell.length_b   1.000
_cell.length_c   1.000
_cell.angle_alpha   90.00
_cell.angle_beta   90.00
_cell.angle_gamma   90.00
#
_symmetry.space_group_name_H-M   'P 1'
#
loop_
_entity.id
_entity.type
_entity.pdbx_description
1 polymer ?
#
loop_
_entity_poly.entity_id
_entity_poly.type
_entity_poly.pdbx_seq_one_letter_code
_entity_poly.pdbx_strand_id
1 'polypeptide(L)'
;MKLMRFALGVRFASPGEAPDLTFAKACMEALFRVLTPKDVEGLRFYGGLDAVTTPGSPAFIAVMMGGSLKRTRLLFEKLSAVLRPMLCPEKPFIENNRVAHLSGLVYYGQGQADGTLSGGENVLGLICG
;
A
#
# COMPACT_ATOMS: atom_id res chain seq x y z
N MET A 1 -7.10 8.52 25.26
CA MET A 1 -7.66 8.39 23.90
C MET A 1 -6.57 7.81 22.99
N LYS A 2 -6.59 6.49 22.70
CA LYS A 2 -5.60 5.90 21.79
C LYS A 2 -6.02 6.24 20.36
N LEU A 3 -5.35 7.19 19.72
CA LEU A 3 -5.50 7.44 18.29
C LEU A 3 -5.22 6.11 17.56
N MET A 4 -6.27 5.40 17.16
CA MET A 4 -6.14 4.25 16.29
C MET A 4 -5.59 4.77 14.96
N ARG A 5 -4.30 4.51 14.72
CA ARG A 5 -3.66 4.84 13.44
C ARG A 5 -4.35 3.98 12.38
N PHE A 6 -5.00 4.60 11.40
CA PHE A 6 -5.66 3.87 10.33
C PHE A 6 -4.65 3.33 9.32
N ALA A 7 -4.93 2.14 8.82
CA ALA A 7 -4.18 1.41 7.81
C ALA A 7 -5.11 0.99 6.67
N LEU A 8 -4.63 1.18 5.44
CA LEU A 8 -5.27 0.74 4.21
C LEU A 8 -4.29 -0.12 3.44
N GLY A 9 -4.65 -1.38 3.24
CA GLY A 9 -3.93 -2.31 2.36
C GLY A 9 -4.58 -2.37 0.98
N VAL A 10 -3.75 -2.39 -0.06
CA VAL A 10 -4.13 -2.46 -1.47
C VAL A 10 -3.49 -3.71 -2.06
N ARG A 11 -4.30 -4.66 -2.52
CA ARG A 11 -3.87 -5.98 -3.00
C ARG A 11 -3.79 -5.98 -4.52
N PHE A 12 -2.61 -6.25 -5.05
CA PHE A 12 -2.31 -6.30 -6.49
C PHE A 12 -2.34 -7.74 -6.99
N ALA A 13 -2.98 -7.96 -8.14
CA ALA A 13 -3.03 -9.26 -8.77
C ALA A 13 -1.63 -9.61 -9.32
N SER A 14 -1.01 -10.66 -8.77
CA SER A 14 0.26 -11.19 -9.29
C SER A 14 0.00 -12.07 -10.52
N PRO A 15 0.86 -12.04 -11.56
CA PRO A 15 0.73 -12.89 -12.74
C PRO A 15 1.02 -14.39 -12.51
N GLY A 16 1.21 -14.84 -11.27
CA GLY A 16 1.20 -16.28 -10.92
C GLY A 16 2.40 -16.77 -10.12
N GLU A 17 3.52 -16.04 -10.12
CA GLU A 17 4.66 -16.30 -9.24
C GLU A 17 4.61 -15.46 -7.97
N ALA A 18 5.37 -15.88 -6.95
CA ALA A 18 5.54 -15.09 -5.74
C ALA A 18 6.10 -13.70 -6.12
N PRO A 19 5.50 -12.61 -5.62
CA PRO A 19 5.88 -11.26 -6.02
C PRO A 19 7.35 -11.01 -5.67
N ASP A 20 8.18 -10.80 -6.70
CA ASP A 20 9.57 -10.44 -6.56
C ASP A 20 9.73 -8.93 -6.28
N LEU A 21 10.97 -8.48 -6.05
CA LEU A 21 11.26 -7.07 -5.77
C LEU A 21 10.86 -6.17 -6.96
N THR A 22 10.98 -6.67 -8.20
CA THR A 22 10.61 -5.96 -9.43
C THR A 22 9.11 -5.66 -9.46
N PHE A 23 8.29 -6.68 -9.20
CA PHE A 23 6.84 -6.56 -9.14
C PHE A 23 6.39 -5.67 -7.98
N ALA A 24 7.01 -5.84 -6.80
CA ALA A 24 6.74 -4.98 -5.65
C ALA A 24 7.01 -3.50 -5.97
N LYS A 25 8.13 -3.21 -6.65
CA LYS A 25 8.46 -1.85 -7.11
C LYS A 25 7.42 -1.33 -8.09
N ALA A 26 7.04 -2.11 -9.10
CA ALA A 26 6.04 -1.70 -10.08
C ALA A 26 4.67 -1.41 -9.45
N CYS A 27 4.24 -2.20 -8.47
CA CYS A 27 3.00 -1.96 -7.72
C CYS A 27 3.07 -0.66 -6.91
N MET A 28 4.20 -0.40 -6.26
CA MET A 28 4.41 0.83 -5.51
C MET A 28 4.51 2.05 -6.42
N GLU A 29 5.17 1.95 -7.58
CA GLU A 29 5.20 3.01 -8.59
C GLU A 29 3.81 3.34 -9.13
N ALA A 30 2.99 2.31 -9.41
CA ALA A 30 1.60 2.52 -9.83
C ALA A 30 0.78 3.24 -8.76
N LEU A 31 0.99 2.89 -7.49
CA LEU A 31 0.35 3.57 -6.36
C LEU A 31 0.80 5.04 -6.28
N PHE A 32 2.11 5.32 -6.35
CA PHE A 32 2.66 6.68 -6.26
C PHE A 32 2.32 7.57 -7.46
N ARG A 33 2.05 6.99 -8.63
CA ARG A 33 1.56 7.74 -9.80
C ARG A 33 0.15 8.29 -9.60
N VAL A 34 -0.66 7.69 -8.73
CA VAL A 34 -2.03 8.12 -8.44
C VAL A 34 -2.09 9.11 -7.27
N LEU A 35 -1.11 9.04 -6.36
CA LEU A 35 -1.08 9.84 -5.15
C LEU A 35 -0.27 11.13 -5.36
N THR A 36 -0.72 12.20 -4.70
CA THR A 36 0.01 13.47 -4.64
C THR A 36 0.90 13.55 -3.39
N PRO A 37 1.85 14.49 -3.32
CA PRO A 37 2.63 14.72 -2.09
C PRO A 37 1.77 14.89 -0.84
N LYS A 38 0.65 15.63 -0.94
CA LYS A 38 -0.32 15.81 0.16
C LYS A 38 -1.03 14.52 0.57
N ASP A 39 -1.21 13.59 -0.37
CA ASP A 39 -1.82 12.30 -0.09
C ASP A 39 -0.87 11.39 0.69
N VAL A 40 0.45 11.50 0.50
CA VAL A 40 1.46 10.62 1.13
C VAL A 40 2.14 11.20 2.38
N GLU A 41 2.18 12.53 2.54
CA GLU A 41 2.89 13.20 3.62
C GLU A 41 2.54 12.64 5.03
N GLY A 42 3.54 12.14 5.75
CA GLY A 42 3.40 11.56 7.08
C GLY A 42 2.85 10.12 7.12
N LEU A 43 2.42 9.55 5.99
CA LEU A 43 2.02 8.14 5.91
C LEU A 43 3.24 7.24 5.84
N ARG A 44 3.14 6.09 6.49
CA ARG A 44 4.15 5.03 6.44
C ARG A 44 3.73 3.96 5.45
N PHE A 45 4.64 3.57 4.58
CA PHE A 45 4.40 2.63 3.49
C PHE A 45 5.10 1.32 3.78
N TYR A 46 4.35 0.23 3.65
CA TYR A 46 4.85 -1.12 3.79
C TYR A 46 4.40 -1.93 2.58
N GLY A 47 5.10 -3.02 2.29
CA GLY A 47 4.56 -4.01 1.37
C GLY A 47 5.18 -5.37 1.54
N GLY A 48 4.54 -6.36 0.94
CA GLY A 48 4.96 -7.75 1.05
C GLY A 48 3.88 -8.70 0.55
N LEU A 49 4.06 -9.97 0.89
CA LEU A 49 3.13 -11.03 0.51
C LEU A 49 1.94 -11.07 1.49
N ASP A 50 0.74 -10.93 0.96
CA ASP A 50 -0.50 -11.25 1.67
C ASP A 50 -1.00 -12.62 1.24
N ALA A 51 -0.71 -13.63 2.06
CA ALA A 51 -1.23 -14.99 1.93
C ALA A 51 -2.42 -15.27 2.86
N VAL A 52 -2.87 -14.28 3.64
CA VAL A 52 -3.86 -14.46 4.73
C VAL A 52 -5.26 -14.01 4.31
N THR A 53 -5.38 -12.94 3.54
CA THR A 53 -6.70 -12.36 3.18
C THR A 53 -7.55 -13.27 2.29
N THR A 54 -6.90 -13.92 1.32
CA THR A 54 -7.51 -14.95 0.46
C THR A 54 -6.56 -16.15 0.40
N PRO A 55 -6.69 -17.11 1.34
CA PRO A 55 -5.89 -18.34 1.31
C PRO A 55 -6.10 -19.08 -0.01
N GLY A 56 -5.02 -19.35 -0.75
CA GLY A 56 -5.06 -19.95 -2.10
C GLY A 56 -4.87 -18.98 -3.27
N SER A 57 -4.92 -17.66 -3.01
CA SER A 57 -4.58 -16.62 -4.00
C SER A 57 -3.73 -15.53 -3.31
N PRO A 58 -2.46 -15.86 -2.98
CA PRO A 58 -1.57 -14.91 -2.34
C PRO A 58 -1.27 -13.75 -3.30
N ALA A 59 -1.21 -12.55 -2.76
CA ALA A 59 -1.08 -11.32 -3.54
C ALA A 59 -0.03 -10.40 -2.93
N PHE A 60 0.58 -9.56 -3.75
CA PHE A 60 1.35 -8.44 -3.19
C PHE A 60 0.38 -7.45 -2.56
N ILE A 61 0.72 -6.95 -1.37
CA ILE A 61 -0.04 -5.91 -0.70
C ILE A 61 0.84 -4.70 -0.44
N ALA A 62 0.34 -3.52 -0.80
CA ALA A 62 0.88 -2.23 -0.37
C ALA A 62 0.01 -1.67 0.77
N VAL A 63 0.62 -1.35 1.90
CA VAL A 63 -0.06 -0.86 3.10
C VAL A 63 0.35 0.57 3.41
N MET A 64 -0.63 1.47 3.48
CA MET A 64 -0.48 2.84 3.93
C MET A 64 -0.98 2.97 5.37
N MET A 65 -0.11 3.35 6.30
CA MET A 65 -0.43 3.47 7.72
C MET A 65 -0.24 4.89 8.26
N GLY A 66 -1.03 5.27 9.25
CA GLY A 66 -0.90 6.54 9.98
C GLY A 66 -1.80 7.66 9.46
N GLY A 67 -2.75 7.34 8.58
CA GLY A 67 -3.76 8.27 8.10
C GLY A 67 -4.88 8.51 9.12
N SER A 68 -5.61 9.61 8.94
CA SER A 68 -6.94 9.79 9.53
C SER A 68 -7.99 9.04 8.71
N LEU A 69 -9.13 8.68 9.32
CA LEU A 69 -10.22 8.00 8.61
C LEU A 69 -10.66 8.73 7.33
N LYS A 70 -10.78 10.06 7.40
CA LYS A 70 -11.13 10.90 6.24
C LYS A 70 -10.10 10.79 5.12
N ARG A 71 -8.81 10.81 5.47
CA ARG A 71 -7.71 10.67 4.50
C ARG A 71 -7.70 9.29 3.89
N THR A 72 -7.82 8.24 4.71
CA THR A 72 -7.87 6.85 4.24
C THR A 72 -9.01 6.62 3.26
N ARG A 73 -10.20 7.18 3.53
CA ARG A 73 -11.33 7.12 2.60
C ARG A 73 -11.04 7.82 1.28
N LEU A 74 -10.40 8.99 1.31
CA LEU A 74 -10.00 9.71 0.09
C LEU A 74 -8.99 8.88 -0.74
N LEU A 75 -8.02 8.24 -0.09
CA LEU A 75 -7.06 7.37 -0.76
C LEU A 75 -7.76 6.18 -1.42
N PHE A 76 -8.70 5.54 -0.72
CA PHE A 76 -9.50 4.44 -1.27
C PHE A 76 -10.24 4.86 -2.55
N GLU A 77 -10.96 5.99 -2.53
CA GLU A 77 -11.70 6.48 -3.70
C GLU A 77 -10.74 6.76 -4.89
N LYS A 78 -9.62 7.45 -4.67
CA LYS A 78 -8.62 7.73 -5.71
C LYS A 78 -8.03 6.46 -6.31
N LEU A 79 -7.58 5.54 -5.45
CA LEU A 79 -6.91 4.32 -5.88
C LEU A 79 -7.88 3.35 -6.55
N SER A 80 -9.10 3.21 -6.04
CA SER A 80 -10.13 2.35 -6.64
C SER A 80 -10.58 2.82 -8.02
N ALA A 81 -10.59 4.14 -8.27
CA ALA A 81 -10.92 4.68 -9.58
C ALA A 81 -9.87 4.37 -10.66
N VAL A 82 -8.58 4.37 -10.29
CA VAL A 82 -7.48 4.27 -11.25
C VAL A 82 -6.87 2.87 -11.31
N LEU A 83 -6.61 2.24 -10.17
CA LEU A 83 -5.84 0.99 -10.10
C LEU A 83 -6.67 -0.26 -10.31
N ARG A 84 -8.00 -0.18 -10.42
CA ARG A 84 -8.91 -1.33 -10.50
C ARG A 84 -8.46 -2.46 -11.44
N PRO A 85 -7.89 -2.20 -12.64
CA PRO A 85 -7.41 -3.27 -13.53
C PRO A 85 -6.21 -4.06 -12.99
N MET A 86 -5.45 -3.50 -12.06
CA MET A 86 -4.24 -4.10 -11.46
C MET A 86 -4.53 -4.82 -10.13
N LEU A 87 -5.72 -4.64 -9.56
CA LEU A 87 -6.06 -5.14 -8.23
C LEU A 87 -6.63 -6.56 -8.28
N CYS A 88 -6.53 -7.27 -7.16
CA CYS A 88 -7.20 -8.56 -7.01
C CYS A 88 -8.72 -8.42 -7.20
N PRO A 89 -9.39 -9.38 -7.87
CA PRO A 89 -10.84 -9.34 -8.04
C PRO A 89 -11.58 -9.48 -6.70
N GLU A 90 -11.01 -10.26 -5.79
CA GLU A 90 -11.54 -10.45 -4.44
C GLU A 90 -10.78 -9.62 -3.41
N LYS A 91 -11.53 -8.88 -2.60
CA LYS A 91 -10.99 -8.05 -1.50
C LYS A 91 -9.76 -7.22 -1.92
N PRO A 92 -9.84 -6.37 -2.97
CA PRO A 92 -8.72 -5.55 -3.44
C PRO A 92 -8.21 -4.55 -2.38
N PHE A 93 -9.06 -4.20 -1.42
CA PHE A 93 -8.72 -3.30 -0.31
C PHE A 93 -8.99 -3.98 1.03
N ILE A 94 -8.11 -3.76 2.00
CA ILE A 94 -8.28 -4.22 3.38
C ILE A 94 -8.02 -3.08 4.38
N GLU A 95 -8.80 -3.06 5.46
CA GLU A 95 -8.70 -2.04 6.51
C GLU A 95 -8.16 -2.63 7.82
N ASN A 96 -7.51 -1.76 8.61
CA ASN A 96 -7.09 -1.90 10.02
C ASN A 96 -7.01 -3.31 10.63
N ASN A 97 -8.16 -3.91 10.96
CA ASN A 97 -8.19 -5.18 11.70
C ASN A 97 -7.56 -6.33 10.91
N ARG A 98 -7.62 -6.30 9.58
CA ARG A 98 -7.01 -7.35 8.74
C ARG A 98 -5.53 -7.10 8.45
N VAL A 99 -5.12 -5.84 8.36
CA VAL A 99 -3.71 -5.48 8.18
C VAL A 99 -2.88 -5.89 9.39
N ALA A 100 -3.44 -5.81 10.59
CA ALA A 100 -2.75 -6.19 11.83
C ALA A 100 -2.33 -7.67 11.90
N HIS A 101 -2.95 -8.54 11.08
CA HIS A 101 -2.61 -9.96 10.99
C HIS A 101 -1.54 -10.27 9.93
N LEU A 102 -1.12 -9.27 9.14
CA LEU A 102 -0.04 -9.42 8.18
C LEU A 102 1.30 -9.39 8.91
N SER A 103 2.19 -10.30 8.55
CA SER A 103 3.55 -10.40 9.07
C SER A 103 4.54 -10.41 7.91
N GLY A 104 5.79 -10.02 8.16
CA GLY A 104 6.85 -10.01 7.14
C GLY A 104 6.72 -8.89 6.10
N LEU A 105 5.97 -7.82 6.38
CA LEU A 105 5.92 -6.66 5.51
C LEU A 105 7.22 -5.85 5.63
N VAL A 106 7.81 -5.51 4.49
CA VAL A 106 8.98 -4.63 4.38
C VAL A 106 8.52 -3.19 4.53
N TYR A 107 9.24 -2.39 5.32
CA TYR A 107 8.98 -0.97 5.48
C TYR A 107 9.71 -0.17 4.39
N TYR A 108 8.97 0.43 3.45
CA TYR A 108 9.55 1.19 2.33
C TYR A 108 9.80 2.67 2.64
N GLY A 109 9.27 3.18 3.76
CA GLY A 109 9.56 4.52 4.25
C GLY A 109 8.32 5.34 4.59
N GLN A 110 8.57 6.58 4.97
CA GLN A 110 7.54 7.57 5.29
C GLN A 110 7.46 8.64 4.20
N GLY A 111 6.24 8.93 3.75
CA GLY A 111 5.98 10.01 2.79
C GLY A 111 6.38 11.37 3.35
N GLN A 112 7.16 12.11 2.58
CA GLN A 112 7.61 13.46 2.89
C GLN A 112 6.73 14.50 2.19
N ALA A 113 6.88 15.77 2.57
CA ALA A 113 6.12 16.88 1.99
C ALA A 113 6.40 17.11 0.50
N ASP A 114 7.55 16.67 0.00
CA ASP A 114 7.95 16.71 -1.41
C ASP A 114 7.46 15.50 -2.23
N GLY A 115 6.75 14.56 -1.59
CA GLY A 115 6.23 13.35 -2.23
C GLY A 115 7.23 12.19 -2.33
N THR A 116 8.43 12.33 -1.76
CA THR A 116 9.42 11.25 -1.65
C THR A 116 9.15 10.34 -0.46
N LEU A 117 9.79 9.16 -0.44
CA LEU A 117 9.87 8.28 0.72
C LEU A 117 11.24 8.38 1.42
N SER A 118 11.24 8.44 2.75
CA SER A 118 12.46 8.43 3.54
C SER A 118 12.42 7.44 4.72
N GLY A 119 13.61 7.02 5.17
CA GLY A 119 13.79 6.19 6.37
C GLY A 119 13.37 4.73 6.25
N GLY A 120 13.05 4.25 5.05
CA GLY A 120 12.67 2.86 4.78
C GLY A 120 13.82 1.99 4.29
N GLU A 121 13.60 0.68 4.36
CA GLU A 121 14.45 -0.34 3.73
C GLU A 121 14.15 -0.40 2.23
N ASN A 122 15.17 -0.76 1.44
CA ASN A 122 15.06 -0.86 -0.02
C ASN A 122 14.45 0.40 -0.64
N VAL A 123 15.05 1.57 -0.39
CA VAL A 123 14.57 2.87 -0.91
C VAL A 123 14.28 2.74 -2.41
N LEU A 124 13.00 2.62 -2.75
CA LEU A 124 12.55 2.29 -4.10
C LEU A 124 12.71 3.48 -5.08
N GLY A 125 13.24 4.62 -4.60
CA GLY A 125 13.37 5.86 -5.39
C GLY A 125 12.02 6.45 -5.81
N LEU A 126 10.96 6.17 -5.04
CA LEU A 126 9.59 6.54 -5.39
C LEU A 126 9.36 8.04 -5.14
N ILE A 127 8.75 8.68 -6.13
CA ILE A 127 8.32 10.08 -6.10
C ILE A 127 6.87 10.13 -6.59
N CYS A 128 6.02 10.86 -5.88
CA CYS A 128 4.64 11.08 -6.28
C CYS A 128 4.54 11.88 -7.58
N GLY A 129 3.61 11.50 -8.45
CA GLY A 129 3.36 12.11 -9.77
C GLY A 129 2.36 13.26 -9.75
#